data_AF-A0A7S1TMP2-F1
#
_entry.id   AF-A0A7S1TMP2-F1
#
_cell.length_a   1.000
_cell.length_b   1.000
_cell.length_c   1.000
_cell.angle_alpha   90.00
_cell.angle_beta   90.00
_cell.angle_gamma   90.00
#
_symmetry.space_group_name_H-M   'P 1'
#
loop_
_entity.id
_entity.type
_entity.pdbx_description
1 polymer ?
#
loop_
_entity_poly.entity_id
_entity_poly.type
_entity_poly.pdbx_seq_one_letter_code
_entity_poly.pdbx_strand_id
1 'polypeptide(L)'
;AASRRPALCSGLHRVNALLFKRMSGSTVASIAPSAPLEPRIIDNLAQEAASLGVRSAQRSIHLPLSRASLNARRLLRIAVDETVLLTTRTKDPFMLFVEVYESMMA
;
A
#
# COMPACT_ATOMS: atom_id res chain seq x y z
N ALA A 1 -9.00 15.43 -16.33
CA ALA A 1 -9.28 14.74 -15.05
C ALA A 1 -9.71 13.28 -15.26
N ALA A 2 -10.67 12.97 -16.15
CA ALA A 2 -11.26 11.64 -16.31
C ALA A 2 -10.26 10.50 -16.63
N SER A 3 -9.21 10.73 -17.44
CA SER A 3 -8.21 9.70 -17.75
C SER A 3 -7.16 9.45 -16.66
N ARG A 4 -7.05 10.33 -15.66
CA ARG A 4 -5.97 10.29 -14.65
C ARG A 4 -6.33 9.44 -13.43
N ARG A 5 -7.61 9.42 -13.04
CA ARG A 5 -8.10 8.61 -11.90
C ARG A 5 -7.89 7.10 -12.13
N PRO A 6 -8.21 6.52 -13.31
CA PRO A 6 -7.98 5.09 -13.56
C PRO A 6 -6.49 4.70 -13.49
N ALA A 7 -5.61 5.55 -14.03
CA ALA A 7 -4.17 5.32 -13.98
C ALA A 7 -3.63 5.38 -12.54
N LEU A 8 -4.09 6.35 -11.74
CA LEU A 8 -3.76 6.44 -10.32
C LEU A 8 -4.25 5.22 -9.55
N CYS A 9 -5.53 4.85 -9.69
CA CYS A 9 -6.10 3.67 -9.03
C CYS A 9 -5.31 2.40 -9.36
N SER A 10 -5.01 2.17 -10.64
CA SER A 10 -4.18 1.04 -11.08
C SER A 10 -2.80 1.06 -10.43
N GLY A 11 -2.15 2.22 -10.38
CA GLY A 11 -0.87 2.40 -9.69
C GLY A 11 -0.95 2.11 -8.18
N LEU A 12 -2.01 2.54 -7.50
CA LEU A 12 -2.19 2.30 -6.07
C LEU A 12 -2.50 0.83 -5.76
N HIS A 13 -3.32 0.14 -6.57
CA HIS A 13 -3.53 -1.30 -6.46
C HIS A 13 -2.21 -2.07 -6.62
N ARG A 14 -1.35 -1.62 -7.52
CA ARG A 14 -0.01 -2.17 -7.69
C ARG A 14 0.89 -1.96 -6.49
N VAL A 15 0.83 -0.79 -5.86
CA VAL A 15 1.53 -0.55 -4.60
C VAL A 15 1.02 -1.48 -3.50
N ASN A 16 -0.30 -1.67 -3.37
CA ASN A 16 -0.87 -2.66 -2.44
C ASN A 16 -0.35 -4.09 -2.69
N ALA A 17 -0.32 -4.54 -3.94
CA ALA A 17 0.22 -5.86 -4.28
C ALA A 17 1.69 -6.02 -3.83
N LEU A 18 2.51 -5.00 -4.04
CA LEU A 18 3.92 -4.99 -3.60
C LEU A 18 4.04 -5.00 -2.07
N LEU A 19 3.19 -4.26 -1.37
CA LEU A 19 3.13 -4.24 0.10
C LEU A 19 2.75 -5.61 0.65
N PHE A 20 1.67 -6.21 0.15
CA PHE A 20 1.22 -7.53 0.58
C PHE A 20 2.26 -8.60 0.32
N LYS A 21 2.91 -8.60 -0.85
CA LYS A 21 4.00 -9.51 -1.16
C LYS A 21 5.17 -9.36 -0.17
N ARG A 22 5.57 -8.12 0.13
CA ARG A 22 6.62 -7.86 1.11
C ARG A 22 6.24 -8.40 2.50
N MET A 23 5.01 -8.14 2.91
CA MET A 23 4.48 -8.57 4.21
C MET A 23 4.33 -10.10 4.30
N SER A 24 3.94 -10.78 3.22
CA SER A 24 3.88 -12.24 3.18
C SER A 24 5.27 -12.89 3.25
N GLY A 25 6.32 -12.15 2.89
CA GLY A 25 7.68 -12.67 2.83
C GLY A 25 7.89 -13.59 1.63
N SER A 26 6.98 -13.56 0.66
CA SER A 26 7.08 -14.34 -0.56
C SER A 26 8.22 -13.81 -1.44
N THR A 27 9.22 -14.66 -1.67
CA THR A 27 10.27 -14.46 -2.67
C THR A 27 9.82 -14.88 -4.07
N VAL A 28 8.69 -15.58 -4.17
CA VAL A 28 8.18 -16.21 -5.38
C VAL A 28 7.29 -15.20 -6.12
N ALA A 29 7.44 -15.11 -7.45
CA ALA A 29 6.73 -14.25 -8.39
C ALA A 29 7.08 -12.75 -8.37
N SER A 30 7.99 -12.33 -9.26
CA SER A 30 8.19 -10.93 -9.62
C SER A 30 6.88 -10.30 -10.10
N ILE A 31 6.42 -9.22 -9.45
CA ILE A 31 5.33 -8.39 -9.98
C ILE A 31 5.94 -7.51 -11.08
N ALA A 32 5.99 -8.04 -12.31
CA ALA A 32 6.66 -7.41 -13.44
C ALA A 32 6.12 -5.99 -13.68
N PRO A 33 6.94 -4.91 -13.70
CA PRO A 33 6.55 -3.48 -13.61
C PRO A 33 5.44 -2.99 -14.55
N SER A 34 5.17 -3.69 -15.65
CA SER A 34 4.19 -3.34 -16.68
C SER A 34 3.06 -4.36 -16.83
N ALA A 35 3.12 -5.50 -16.13
CA ALA A 35 2.08 -6.51 -16.23
C ALA A 35 0.76 -6.03 -15.58
N PRO A 36 -0.40 -6.30 -16.20
CA PRO A 36 -1.69 -6.07 -15.57
C PRO A 36 -1.81 -6.94 -14.32
N LEU A 37 -2.22 -6.33 -13.22
CA LEU A 37 -2.48 -7.01 -11.96
C LEU A 37 -3.94 -7.41 -11.92
N GLU A 38 -4.21 -8.71 -11.99
CA GLU A 38 -5.55 -9.22 -11.79
C GLU A 38 -5.99 -9.02 -10.34
N PRO A 39 -7.25 -8.60 -10.07
CA PRO A 39 -7.75 -8.39 -8.71
C PRO A 39 -7.54 -9.61 -7.80
N ARG A 40 -7.74 -10.82 -8.32
CA ARG A 40 -7.53 -12.09 -7.59
C ARG A 40 -6.12 -12.24 -7.04
N ILE A 41 -5.11 -11.73 -7.75
CA ILE A 41 -3.71 -11.79 -7.29
C ILE A 41 -3.53 -10.91 -6.06
N ILE A 42 -4.12 -9.71 -6.06
CA ILE A 42 -4.05 -8.76 -4.95
C ILE A 42 -4.74 -9.37 -3.72
N ASP A 43 -5.92 -9.96 -3.91
CA ASP A 43 -6.70 -10.57 -2.83
C ASP A 43 -5.95 -11.77 -2.22
N ASN A 44 -5.36 -12.63 -3.05
CA ASN A 44 -4.57 -13.77 -2.57
C ASN A 44 -3.35 -13.31 -1.75
N LEU A 45 -2.62 -12.30 -2.22
CA LEU A 45 -1.48 -11.74 -1.49
C LEU A 45 -1.94 -11.09 -0.17
N ALA A 46 -3.08 -10.39 -0.18
CA ALA A 46 -3.65 -9.80 1.03
C ALA A 46 -4.03 -10.88 2.06
N GLN A 47 -4.66 -11.97 1.62
CA GLN A 47 -5.00 -13.11 2.48
C GLN A 47 -3.75 -13.81 3.03
N GLU A 48 -2.72 -14.02 2.20
CA GLU A 48 -1.44 -14.59 2.63
C GLU A 48 -0.79 -13.71 3.70
N ALA A 49 -0.71 -12.39 3.47
CA ALA A 49 -0.19 -11.44 4.45
C ALA A 49 -1.02 -11.40 5.74
N ALA A 50 -2.35 -11.47 5.63
CA ALA A 50 -3.25 -11.50 6.79
C ALA A 50 -3.08 -12.78 7.63
N SER A 51 -2.85 -13.93 7.00
CA SER A 51 -2.66 -15.22 7.69
C SER A 51 -1.47 -15.23 8.66
N LEU A 52 -0.46 -14.39 8.40
CA LEU A 52 0.75 -14.24 9.21
C LEU A 52 0.59 -13.27 10.39
N GLY A 53 -0.53 -12.53 10.46
CA GLY A 53 -0.86 -11.60 11.54
C GLY A 53 0.22 -10.55 11.81
N VAL A 54 0.56 -10.35 13.08
CA VAL A 54 1.51 -9.30 13.51
C VAL A 54 2.89 -9.44 12.83
N ARG A 55 3.32 -10.67 12.50
CA ARG A 55 4.62 -10.90 11.84
C ARG A 55 4.68 -10.27 10.45
N SER A 56 3.56 -10.22 9.73
CA SER A 56 3.53 -9.60 8.40
C SER A 56 3.60 -8.08 8.50
N ALA A 57 2.88 -7.49 9.45
CA ALA A 57 2.94 -6.06 9.74
C ALA A 57 4.37 -5.60 10.05
N GLN A 58 5.15 -6.38 10.81
CA GLN A 58 6.56 -6.08 11.13
C GLN A 58 7.48 -6.03 9.90
N ARG A 59 7.16 -6.75 8.82
CA ARG A 59 7.90 -6.74 7.55
C ARG A 59 7.55 -5.54 6.67
N SER A 60 6.49 -4.81 7.03
CA SER A 60 6.03 -3.70 6.24
C SER A 60 6.91 -2.45 6.34
N ILE A 61 6.64 -1.50 5.46
CA ILE A 61 7.33 -0.23 5.34
C ILE A 61 6.89 0.69 6.48
N HIS A 62 7.87 1.32 7.14
CA HIS A 62 7.62 2.37 8.10
C HIS A 62 7.18 3.66 7.39
N LEU A 63 6.13 4.31 7.89
CA LEU A 63 5.63 5.58 7.39
C LEU A 63 6.20 6.72 8.26
N PRO A 64 7.22 7.46 7.79
CA PRO A 64 7.87 8.50 8.58
C PRO A 64 7.01 9.78 8.59
N LEU A 65 5.90 9.78 9.34
CA LEU A 65 4.98 10.93 9.42
C LEU A 65 5.46 12.05 10.36
N SER A 66 6.34 11.78 11.32
CA SER A 66 6.99 12.82 12.12
C SER A 66 8.22 12.30 12.85
N ARG A 67 9.14 13.21 13.24
CA ARG A 67 10.37 12.90 13.97
C ARG A 67 10.14 12.52 15.45
N ALA A 68 8.90 12.54 15.96
CA ALA A 68 8.60 12.52 17.40
C ALA A 68 7.57 11.46 17.82
N SER A 69 7.29 10.46 16.98
CA SER A 69 6.40 9.37 17.37
C SER A 69 7.18 8.29 18.13
N LEU A 70 6.81 8.04 19.39
CA LEU A 70 7.32 6.89 20.17
C LEU A 70 6.95 5.55 19.52
N ASN A 71 5.90 5.54 18.69
CA ASN A 71 5.41 4.35 17.99
C ASN A 71 5.80 4.40 16.50
N ALA A 72 6.35 3.31 15.98
CA ALA A 72 6.51 3.13 14.55
C ALA A 72 5.15 2.82 13.92
N ARG A 73 4.78 3.56 12.87
CA ARG A 73 3.58 3.29 12.06
C ARG A 73 3.97 2.50 10.84
N ARG A 74 3.56 1.24 10.76
CA ARG A 74 3.84 0.34 9.65
C ARG A 74 2.65 0.29 8.72
N LEU A 75 2.86 0.54 7.43
CA LEU A 75 1.79 0.66 6.46
C LEU A 75 1.20 -0.73 6.12
N LEU A 76 -0.09 -0.95 6.27
CA LEU A 76 -0.72 -2.23 5.96
C LEU A 76 -1.32 -2.23 4.55
N ARG A 77 -2.04 -1.17 4.21
CA ARG A 77 -2.81 -1.07 2.97
C ARG A 77 -3.12 0.37 2.63
N ILE A 78 -3.25 0.65 1.33
CA ILE A 78 -3.81 1.90 0.80
C ILE A 78 -5.29 1.67 0.46
N ALA A 79 -6.18 2.52 0.97
CA ALA A 79 -7.59 2.53 0.61
C ALA A 79 -7.77 3.28 -0.74
N VAL A 80 -7.65 2.53 -1.83
CA VAL A 80 -7.66 3.09 -3.20
C VAL A 80 -8.97 3.80 -3.52
N ASP A 81 -10.10 3.24 -3.10
CA ASP A 81 -11.43 3.80 -3.39
C ASP A 81 -11.70 5.12 -2.67
N GLU A 82 -11.05 5.32 -1.52
CA GLU A 82 -11.15 6.54 -0.71
C GLU A 82 -10.20 7.65 -1.20
N THR A 83 -9.38 7.38 -2.22
CA THR A 83 -8.40 8.35 -2.72
C THR A 83 -9.06 9.57 -3.33
N VAL A 84 -8.58 10.75 -2.92
CA VAL A 84 -9.08 12.06 -3.37
C VAL A 84 -8.03 12.74 -4.24
N LEU A 85 -8.39 13.05 -5.48
CA LEU A 85 -7.60 13.92 -6.35
C LEU A 85 -7.83 15.38 -5.95
N LEU A 86 -6.76 16.09 -5.61
CA LEU A 86 -6.82 17.51 -5.25
C LEU A 86 -6.62 18.34 -6.51
N THR A 87 -7.56 19.22 -6.81
CA THR A 87 -7.49 20.07 -8.00
C THR A 87 -6.57 21.25 -7.74
N THR A 88 -5.44 21.31 -8.44
CA THR A 88 -4.58 22.50 -8.44
C THR A 88 -4.25 22.96 -9.85
N ARG A 89 -3.79 24.21 -9.99
CA ARG A 89 -3.57 24.84 -11.30
C ARG A 89 -2.38 24.27 -12.08
N THR A 90 -1.39 23.70 -11.39
CA THR A 90 -0.09 23.32 -11.96
C THR A 90 0.41 21.94 -11.55
N LYS A 91 -0.17 21.33 -10.50
CA LYS A 91 0.22 20.00 -10.00
C LYS A 91 -1.02 19.11 -9.86
N ASP A 92 -0.77 17.82 -9.76
CA ASP A 92 -1.80 16.83 -9.47
C ASP A 92 -1.56 16.20 -8.08
N PRO A 93 -1.70 16.96 -6.96
CA PRO A 93 -1.63 16.36 -5.65
C PRO A 93 -2.84 15.47 -5.40
N PHE A 94 -2.66 14.47 -4.55
CA PHE A 94 -3.71 13.56 -4.13
C PHE A 94 -3.56 13.22 -2.66
N MET A 95 -4.69 12.99 -2.01
CA MET A 95 -4.77 12.55 -0.63
C MET A 95 -5.08 11.06 -0.60
N LEU A 96 -4.26 10.31 0.15
CA LEU A 96 -4.41 8.88 0.34
C LEU A 96 -4.87 8.60 1.77
N PHE A 97 -5.75 7.61 1.91
CA PHE A 97 -6.06 6.99 3.19
C PHE A 97 -5.27 5.68 3.28
N VAL A 98 -4.57 5.50 4.40
CA VAL A 98 -3.71 4.32 4.62
C VAL A 98 -4.03 3.69 5.96
N GLU A 99 -4.15 2.37 5.95
CA GLU A 99 -4.27 1.56 7.16
C GLU A 99 -2.87 1.32 7.70
N VAL A 100 -2.70 1.47 9.02
CA VAL A 100 -1.40 1.32 9.68
C VAL A 100 -1.50 0.41 10.89
N TYR A 101 -0.44 -0.36 11.13
CA TYR A 101 -0.18 -1.03 12.39
C TYR A 101 0.75 -0.17 13.23
N GLU A 102 0.29 0.23 14.41
CA GLU A 102 1.15 0.88 15.39
C GLU A 102 1.94 -0.17 16.16
N SER A 103 3.25 0.00 16.21
CA SER A 103 4.12 -0.83 17.02
C SER A 103 5.03 0.04 17.87
N MET A 104 5.30 -0.42 19.09
CA MET A 104 6.37 0.16 19.90
C MET A 104 7.68 0.10 19.12
N MET A 105 8.44 1.20 19.10
CA MET A 105 9.83 1.13 18.67
C MET A 105 10.58 0.26 19.68
N ALA A 106 11.14 -0.85 19.21
CA ALA A 106 12.04 -1.70 20.00
C ALA A 106 13.40 -1.01 20.16
#